data_AF-A0A958PFN8-F1
#
_entry.id   AF-A0A958PFN8-F1
#
_cell.length_a   1.000
_cell.length_b   1.000
_cell.length_c   1.000
_cell.angle_alpha   90.00
_cell.angle_beta   90.00
_cell.angle_gamma   90.00
#
_symmetry.space_group_name_H-M   'P 1'
#
loop_
_entity.id
_entity.type
_entity.pdbx_description
1 polymer ?
#
loop_
_entity_poly.entity_id
_entity_poly.type
_entity_poly.pdbx_seq_one_letter_code
_entity_poly.pdbx_strand_id
1 'polypeptide(L)'
;MEPVRKKWLWGLAAASFALHFLGLTSPKQVIFDEFHFGKFVTAYCCTGQRFFDIHPPHAKLLIAGSAKAMGYKGQYRFSKIGENYNGPGLFGLRFLPALAGAMIPVLVYILLGQLGVTSAGAFMGGFALLLDNAVLVQSRFISLDTILVGTILGALVSLMAYMRAHSLARRSFFLTLSGTLAGLAIGTKFTGLVVLFILGLIIWRVANPLVRRHSVGFLKMISGVGVVALTDYAAGWFLHFHLLGLPGNGDRFFKPQGKFFQDTATTHQRMLASNVNLGKKHQDGSRWWQWPLMKNPIYYWANGGKRIYFLGNPVVWWGSSFFFVGLLCYLILAHFGLIAAPHPRQSARYLWIPLAAYFAAFAPYIFVNRVLFMYHYLTALVFGVVAVTTWLDSVGFFAQGGPAHQGKTYRVLLASVVLGFVLVSPLTFGFVSFGWHHSLLRFLFVVL
;
A
#
# COMPACT_ATOMS: atom_id res chain seq x y z
N MET A 1 22.52 6.77 15.49
CA MET A 1 21.55 5.79 14.97
C MET A 1 22.35 4.57 14.58
N GLU A 2 22.11 3.41 15.21
CA GLU A 2 22.73 2.16 14.76
C GLU A 2 22.21 1.88 13.34
N PRO A 3 23.09 1.72 12.33
CA PRO A 3 22.64 1.40 10.99
C PRO A 3 21.99 0.02 10.98
N VAL A 4 20.80 -0.09 10.39
CA VAL A 4 20.09 -1.37 10.31
C VAL A 4 20.96 -2.41 9.59
N ARG A 5 20.95 -3.65 10.07
CA ARG A 5 21.80 -4.72 9.53
C ARG A 5 21.47 -5.01 8.07
N LYS A 6 22.43 -4.75 7.16
CA LYS A 6 22.25 -4.97 5.72
C LYS A 6 21.95 -6.42 5.36
N LYS A 7 22.53 -7.40 6.07
CA LYS A 7 22.28 -8.83 5.82
C LYS A 7 20.80 -9.21 5.95
N TRP A 8 20.13 -8.67 6.96
CA TRP A 8 18.72 -8.93 7.24
C TRP A 8 17.81 -8.26 6.20
N LEU A 9 18.17 -7.04 5.78
CA LEU A 9 17.50 -6.34 4.66
C LEU A 9 17.56 -7.16 3.37
N TRP A 10 18.75 -7.66 2.99
CA TRP A 10 18.90 -8.44 1.76
C TRP A 10 18.19 -9.79 1.82
N GLY A 11 18.23 -10.48 2.96
CA GLY A 11 17.46 -11.71 3.16
C GLY A 11 15.95 -11.48 3.06
N LEU A 12 15.45 -10.41 3.69
CA LEU A 12 14.04 -10.01 3.61
C LEU A 12 13.64 -9.66 2.17
N ALA A 13 14.49 -8.89 1.46
CA ALA A 13 14.25 -8.55 0.06
C ALA A 13 14.21 -9.80 -0.82
N ALA A 14 15.20 -10.69 -0.73
CA ALA A 14 15.22 -11.92 -1.51
C ALA A 14 13.97 -12.78 -1.28
N ALA A 15 13.56 -12.96 -0.02
CA ALA A 15 12.34 -13.70 0.32
C ALA A 15 11.07 -13.01 -0.21
N SER A 16 11.00 -11.68 -0.12
CA SER A 16 9.89 -10.88 -0.63
C SER A 16 9.73 -11.01 -2.14
N PHE A 17 10.80 -10.78 -2.89
CA PHE A 17 10.78 -10.93 -4.33
C PHE A 17 10.45 -12.37 -4.74
N ALA A 18 11.02 -13.38 -4.08
CA ALA A 18 10.68 -14.77 -4.37
C ALA A 18 9.18 -15.06 -4.19
N LEU A 19 8.59 -14.62 -3.07
CA LEU A 19 7.20 -14.93 -2.74
C LEU A 19 6.19 -14.18 -3.61
N HIS A 20 6.44 -12.90 -3.89
CA HIS A 20 5.58 -12.07 -4.73
C HIS A 20 5.57 -12.52 -6.20
N PHE A 21 6.71 -13.04 -6.70
CA PHE A 21 6.83 -13.52 -8.07
C PHE A 21 6.50 -15.01 -8.24
N LEU A 22 6.38 -15.78 -7.15
CA LEU A 22 6.09 -17.20 -7.17
C LEU A 22 4.79 -17.49 -7.92
N GLY A 23 4.87 -18.08 -9.11
CA GLY A 23 3.68 -18.42 -9.90
C GLY A 23 2.85 -17.20 -10.31
N LEU A 24 3.47 -16.04 -10.58
CA LEU A 24 2.78 -14.77 -10.89
C LEU A 24 1.75 -14.87 -12.04
N THR A 25 1.99 -15.75 -13.02
CA THR A 25 1.06 -15.98 -14.15
C THR A 25 -0.09 -16.93 -13.81
N SER A 26 -0.13 -17.48 -12.59
CA SER A 26 -1.17 -18.40 -12.13
C SER A 26 -2.12 -17.71 -11.13
N PRO A 27 -3.44 -17.91 -11.27
CA PRO A 27 -4.14 -18.59 -12.37
C PRO A 27 -4.09 -17.79 -13.68
N LYS A 28 -4.13 -18.50 -14.81
CA LYS A 28 -4.21 -17.92 -16.18
C LYS A 28 -5.65 -17.51 -16.53
N GLN A 29 -6.33 -16.87 -15.59
CA GLN A 29 -7.70 -16.41 -15.74
C GLN A 29 -7.85 -15.00 -15.18
N VAL A 30 -8.81 -14.25 -15.71
CA VAL A 30 -9.18 -12.91 -15.23
C VAL A 30 -9.72 -12.99 -13.80
N ILE A 31 -9.18 -12.16 -12.91
CA ILE A 31 -9.56 -12.07 -11.50
C ILE A 31 -10.36 -10.79 -11.22
N PHE A 32 -11.10 -10.75 -10.10
CA PHE A 32 -11.98 -9.66 -9.64
C PHE A 32 -11.68 -8.26 -10.22
N ASP A 33 -10.58 -7.62 -9.81
CA ASP A 33 -10.24 -6.26 -10.27
C ASP A 33 -9.54 -6.21 -11.63
N GLU A 34 -8.98 -7.34 -12.12
CA GLU A 34 -8.38 -7.41 -13.46
C GLU A 34 -9.43 -7.19 -14.56
N PHE A 35 -10.69 -7.56 -14.30
CA PHE A 35 -11.82 -7.28 -15.17
C PHE A 35 -11.96 -5.78 -15.50
N HIS A 36 -11.65 -4.90 -14.54
CA HIS A 36 -11.70 -3.46 -14.71
C HIS A 36 -10.36 -2.92 -15.23
N PHE A 37 -9.29 -3.12 -14.47
CA PHE A 37 -8.01 -2.47 -14.76
C PHE A 37 -7.34 -3.02 -16.02
N GLY A 38 -7.58 -4.28 -16.37
CA GLY A 38 -7.07 -4.86 -17.61
C GLY A 38 -7.56 -4.14 -18.87
N LYS A 39 -8.83 -3.70 -18.89
CA LYS A 39 -9.39 -2.89 -20.00
C LYS A 39 -8.68 -1.55 -20.12
N PHE A 40 -8.47 -0.88 -18.99
CA PHE A 40 -7.85 0.44 -18.95
C PHE A 40 -6.37 0.39 -19.34
N VAL A 41 -5.65 -0.61 -18.85
CA VAL A 41 -4.25 -0.88 -19.23
C VAL A 41 -4.13 -1.14 -20.73
N THR A 42 -5.05 -1.95 -21.28
CA THR A 42 -5.12 -2.24 -22.72
C THR A 42 -5.42 -1.00 -23.55
N ALA A 43 -6.29 -0.11 -23.04
CA ALA A 43 -6.58 1.15 -23.70
C ALA A 43 -5.33 2.03 -23.85
N TYR A 44 -4.51 2.15 -22.80
CA TYR A 44 -3.29 2.96 -22.87
C TYR A 44 -2.21 2.40 -23.78
N CYS A 45 -1.94 1.09 -23.71
CA CYS A 45 -0.80 0.53 -24.46
C CYS A 45 -1.09 0.28 -25.94
N CYS A 46 -2.36 -0.01 -26.26
CA CYS A 46 -2.67 -0.87 -27.38
C CYS A 46 -3.85 -0.39 -28.22
N THR A 47 -4.97 0.04 -27.63
CA THR A 47 -6.16 0.44 -28.42
C THR A 47 -6.35 1.95 -28.57
N GLY A 48 -5.86 2.77 -27.65
CA GLY A 48 -6.05 4.23 -27.67
C GLY A 48 -7.50 4.69 -27.45
N GLN A 49 -8.42 3.80 -27.06
CA GLN A 49 -9.83 4.11 -26.88
C GLN A 49 -10.09 4.81 -25.55
N ARG A 50 -10.80 5.94 -25.58
CA ARG A 50 -11.19 6.69 -24.38
C ARG A 50 -12.06 5.86 -23.44
N PHE A 51 -11.67 5.86 -22.17
CA PHE A 51 -12.42 5.24 -21.07
C PHE A 51 -12.55 6.22 -19.92
N PHE A 52 -13.46 5.93 -18.99
CA PHE A 52 -13.63 6.68 -17.76
C PHE A 52 -13.42 5.74 -16.56
N ASP A 53 -12.68 6.21 -15.57
CA ASP A 53 -12.44 5.53 -14.30
C ASP A 53 -12.49 6.55 -13.15
N ILE A 54 -12.86 6.07 -11.96
CA ILE A 54 -12.95 6.87 -10.75
C ILE A 54 -11.57 7.14 -10.11
N HIS A 55 -10.54 6.43 -10.55
CA HIS A 55 -9.17 6.57 -10.05
C HIS A 55 -8.29 7.31 -11.07
N PRO A 56 -7.32 8.13 -10.61
CA PRO A 56 -6.41 8.83 -11.51
C PRO A 56 -5.50 7.83 -12.28
N PRO A 57 -4.80 8.30 -13.33
CA PRO A 57 -4.32 7.41 -14.38
C PRO A 57 -2.97 6.71 -14.08
N HIS A 58 -2.16 7.19 -13.14
CA HIS A 58 -0.73 6.87 -13.06
C HIS A 58 -0.42 5.38 -12.91
N ALA A 59 -1.03 4.69 -11.94
CA ALA A 59 -0.76 3.25 -11.79
C ALA A 59 -1.18 2.45 -13.03
N LYS A 60 -2.28 2.82 -13.69
CA LYS A 60 -2.73 2.18 -14.93
C LYS A 60 -1.77 2.45 -16.09
N LEU A 61 -1.24 3.68 -16.18
CA LEU A 61 -0.20 4.06 -17.15
C LEU A 61 1.11 3.30 -16.91
N LEU A 62 1.57 3.20 -15.66
CA LEU A 62 2.78 2.45 -15.33
C LEU A 62 2.63 0.96 -15.65
N ILE A 63 1.49 0.35 -15.30
CA ILE A 63 1.20 -1.04 -15.64
C ILE A 63 1.19 -1.19 -17.18
N ALA A 64 0.52 -0.30 -17.91
CA ALA A 64 0.49 -0.32 -19.38
C ALA A 64 1.88 -0.20 -20.01
N GLY A 65 2.74 0.69 -19.49
CA GLY A 65 4.12 0.82 -19.92
C GLY A 65 4.91 -0.46 -19.69
N SER A 66 4.84 -1.03 -18.48
CA SER A 66 5.53 -2.29 -18.16
C SER A 66 5.02 -3.47 -18.98
N ALA A 67 3.71 -3.58 -19.17
CA ALA A 67 3.10 -4.64 -19.96
C ALA A 67 3.54 -4.55 -21.44
N LYS A 68 3.51 -3.35 -22.03
CA LYS A 68 3.96 -3.12 -23.41
C LYS A 68 5.45 -3.45 -23.58
N ALA A 69 6.29 -3.01 -22.65
CA ALA A 69 7.73 -3.30 -22.67
C ALA A 69 8.02 -4.82 -22.56
N MET A 70 7.12 -5.58 -21.92
CA MET A 70 7.22 -7.02 -21.74
C MET A 70 6.38 -7.83 -22.74
N GLY A 71 6.00 -7.21 -23.87
CA GLY A 71 5.41 -7.91 -25.01
C GLY A 71 3.89 -8.11 -24.97
N TYR A 72 3.16 -7.42 -24.09
CA TYR A 72 1.70 -7.37 -24.15
C TYR A 72 1.23 -6.54 -25.35
N LYS A 73 0.35 -7.11 -26.19
CA LYS A 73 -0.14 -6.52 -27.44
C LYS A 73 -1.64 -6.18 -27.41
N GLY A 74 -2.30 -6.28 -26.26
CA GLY A 74 -3.74 -5.99 -26.16
C GLY A 74 -4.66 -7.16 -26.54
N GLN A 75 -4.14 -8.38 -26.62
CA GLN A 75 -4.86 -9.56 -27.10
C GLN A 75 -5.86 -10.17 -26.09
N TYR A 76 -5.79 -9.79 -24.82
CA TYR A 76 -6.65 -10.37 -23.78
C TYR A 76 -7.99 -9.65 -23.70
N ARG A 77 -9.05 -10.44 -23.55
CA ARG A 77 -10.39 -9.95 -23.27
C ARG A 77 -10.61 -9.98 -21.75
N PHE A 78 -11.17 -8.89 -21.24
CA PHE A 78 -11.52 -8.73 -19.83
C PHE A 78 -13.04 -8.68 -19.67
N SER A 79 -13.76 -9.63 -20.28
CA SER A 79 -15.23 -9.58 -20.39
C SER A 79 -15.94 -10.18 -19.17
N LYS A 80 -15.30 -11.09 -18.45
CA LYS A 80 -15.81 -11.69 -17.21
C LYS A 80 -14.68 -12.24 -16.34
N ILE A 81 -14.93 -12.36 -15.04
CA ILE A 81 -14.06 -13.08 -14.11
C ILE A 81 -14.04 -14.57 -14.50
N GLY A 82 -12.87 -15.19 -14.45
CA GLY A 82 -12.66 -16.59 -14.86
C GLY A 82 -12.39 -16.79 -16.35
N GLU A 83 -12.40 -15.73 -17.17
CA GLU A 83 -12.03 -15.81 -18.59
C GLU A 83 -10.55 -16.16 -18.74
N ASN A 84 -10.23 -17.11 -19.64
CA ASN A 84 -8.86 -17.58 -19.84
C ASN A 84 -8.00 -16.55 -20.58
N TYR A 85 -6.76 -16.39 -20.12
CA TYR A 85 -5.74 -15.64 -20.86
C TYR A 85 -5.15 -16.50 -21.97
N ASN A 86 -5.44 -16.16 -23.22
CA ASN A 86 -4.93 -16.85 -24.41
C ASN A 86 -3.75 -16.07 -25.02
N GLY A 87 -2.54 -16.62 -24.96
CA GLY A 87 -1.31 -16.02 -25.51
C GLY A 87 -0.34 -15.44 -24.45
N PRO A 88 0.81 -14.89 -24.89
CA PRO A 88 1.88 -14.38 -24.02
C PRO A 88 1.56 -12.99 -23.44
N GLY A 89 2.32 -12.49 -22.45
CA GLY A 89 2.21 -11.10 -21.96
C GLY A 89 1.51 -10.92 -20.61
N LEU A 90 0.86 -11.96 -20.05
CA LEU A 90 0.25 -11.90 -18.71
C LEU A 90 1.25 -11.53 -17.62
N PHE A 91 2.50 -11.99 -17.74
CA PHE A 91 3.56 -11.64 -16.81
C PHE A 91 3.75 -10.12 -16.72
N GLY A 92 3.82 -9.43 -17.86
CA GLY A 92 3.99 -7.97 -17.91
C GLY A 92 2.83 -7.20 -17.28
N LEU A 93 1.61 -7.71 -17.38
CA LEU A 93 0.43 -7.10 -16.75
C LEU A 93 0.46 -7.19 -15.22
N ARG A 94 1.01 -8.27 -14.67
CA ARG A 94 1.10 -8.52 -13.23
C ARG A 94 2.45 -8.13 -12.62
N PHE A 95 3.44 -7.81 -13.45
CA PHE A 95 4.81 -7.52 -13.04
C PHE A 95 4.88 -6.32 -12.08
N LEU A 96 4.32 -5.18 -12.46
CA LEU A 96 4.48 -3.95 -11.68
C LEU A 96 3.76 -3.99 -10.32
N PRO A 97 2.51 -4.50 -10.21
CA PRO A 97 1.88 -4.73 -8.91
C PRO A 97 2.69 -5.67 -8.01
N ALA A 98 3.33 -6.71 -8.60
CA ALA A 98 4.16 -7.66 -7.87
C ALA A 98 5.47 -7.02 -7.40
N LEU A 99 6.11 -6.23 -8.24
CA LEU A 99 7.29 -5.45 -7.91
C LEU A 99 6.99 -4.47 -6.76
N ALA A 100 5.90 -3.72 -6.85
CA ALA A 100 5.50 -2.79 -5.81
C ALA A 100 5.17 -3.52 -4.50
N GLY A 101 4.48 -4.66 -4.56
CA GLY A 101 4.22 -5.53 -3.41
C GLY A 101 5.50 -6.02 -2.75
N ALA A 102 6.45 -6.52 -3.53
CA ALA A 102 7.74 -7.03 -3.05
C ALA A 102 8.58 -5.94 -2.35
N MET A 103 8.40 -4.67 -2.74
CA MET A 103 9.06 -3.54 -2.12
C MET A 103 8.45 -3.12 -0.78
N ILE A 104 7.19 -3.43 -0.48
CA ILE A 104 6.52 -2.99 0.76
C ILE A 104 7.26 -3.50 2.02
N PRO A 105 7.55 -4.80 2.19
CA PRO A 105 8.31 -5.30 3.35
C PRO A 105 9.69 -4.64 3.48
N VAL A 106 10.37 -4.42 2.36
CA VAL A 106 11.70 -3.82 2.27
C VAL A 106 11.67 -2.36 2.71
N LEU A 107 10.72 -1.58 2.19
CA LEU A 107 10.53 -0.19 2.56
C LEU A 107 10.12 -0.03 4.02
N VAL A 108 9.31 -0.95 4.56
CA VAL A 108 8.95 -0.97 5.98
C VAL A 108 10.16 -1.23 6.87
N TYR A 109 11.03 -2.18 6.52
CA TYR A 109 12.27 -2.41 7.24
C TYR A 109 13.16 -1.16 7.26
N ILE A 110 13.32 -0.51 6.11
CA ILE A 110 14.11 0.73 5.98
C ILE A 110 13.48 1.84 6.82
N LEU A 111 12.16 2.03 6.72
CA LEU A 111 11.42 3.05 7.45
C LEU A 111 11.56 2.85 8.96
N LEU A 112 11.33 1.64 9.48
CA LEU A 112 11.50 1.32 10.90
C LEU A 112 12.91 1.65 11.38
N GLY A 113 13.93 1.29 10.60
CA GLY A 113 15.31 1.68 10.85
C GLY A 113 15.53 3.19 10.90
N GLN A 114 14.93 3.95 9.96
CA GLN A 114 14.97 5.41 9.98
C GLN A 114 14.26 5.99 11.20
N LEU A 115 13.19 5.35 11.68
CA LEU A 115 12.49 5.71 12.92
C LEU A 115 13.30 5.37 14.18
N GLY A 116 14.47 4.72 14.07
CA GLY A 116 15.32 4.37 15.21
C GLY A 116 14.93 3.05 15.89
N VAL A 117 14.12 2.22 15.23
CA VAL A 117 13.80 0.86 15.67
C VAL A 117 15.02 -0.05 15.46
N THR A 118 15.23 -1.00 16.38
CA THR A 118 16.30 -1.99 16.28
C THR A 118 16.19 -2.86 15.01
N SER A 119 17.30 -3.46 14.56
CA SER A 119 17.27 -4.34 13.37
C SER A 119 16.33 -5.53 13.52
N ALA A 120 16.19 -6.07 14.74
CA ALA A 120 15.28 -7.19 15.03
C ALA A 120 13.81 -6.76 14.93
N GLY A 121 13.46 -5.59 15.48
CA GLY A 121 12.14 -4.99 15.34
C GLY A 121 11.81 -4.63 13.88
N ALA A 122 12.75 -3.98 13.19
CA ALA A 122 12.61 -3.67 11.76
C ALA A 122 12.36 -4.92 10.91
N PHE A 123 13.06 -6.02 11.20
CA PHE A 123 12.82 -7.30 10.55
C PHE A 123 11.46 -7.88 10.89
N MET A 124 11.01 -7.83 12.15
CA MET A 124 9.67 -8.30 12.53
C MET A 124 8.59 -7.58 11.73
N GLY A 125 8.64 -6.25 11.66
CA GLY A 125 7.65 -5.45 10.94
C GLY A 125 7.65 -5.74 9.44
N GLY A 126 8.83 -5.87 8.82
CA GLY A 126 8.96 -6.29 7.43
C GLY A 126 8.48 -7.73 7.19
N PHE A 127 8.86 -8.66 8.05
CA PHE A 127 8.51 -10.08 7.96
C PHE A 127 7.00 -10.34 8.13
N ALA A 128 6.34 -9.57 9.01
CA ALA A 128 4.89 -9.61 9.15
C ALA A 128 4.18 -9.30 7.83
N LEU A 129 4.63 -8.26 7.11
CA LEU A 129 4.04 -7.86 5.83
C LEU A 129 4.50 -8.72 4.64
N LEU A 130 5.71 -9.30 4.72
CA LEU A 130 6.19 -10.31 3.77
C LEU A 130 5.22 -11.50 3.70
N LEU A 131 4.76 -11.95 4.87
CA LEU A 131 3.88 -13.10 5.02
C LEU A 131 2.42 -12.71 5.25
N ASP A 132 2.03 -11.47 4.92
CA ASP A 132 0.63 -11.08 4.92
C ASP A 132 -0.05 -11.45 3.61
N ASN A 133 -1.05 -12.33 3.70
CA ASN A 133 -1.72 -12.91 2.55
C ASN A 133 -2.49 -11.86 1.71
N ALA A 134 -2.97 -10.78 2.32
CA ALA A 134 -3.71 -9.75 1.60
C ALA A 134 -2.77 -8.87 0.75
N VAL A 135 -1.59 -8.52 1.29
CA VAL A 135 -0.52 -7.86 0.53
C VAL A 135 -0.11 -8.72 -0.67
N LEU A 136 0.04 -10.04 -0.46
CA LEU A 136 0.35 -10.98 -1.54
C LEU A 136 -0.75 -11.04 -2.59
N VAL A 137 -2.02 -11.24 -2.21
CA VAL A 137 -3.14 -11.29 -3.17
C VAL A 137 -3.20 -10.01 -4.01
N GLN A 138 -3.09 -8.83 -3.40
CA GLN A 138 -3.14 -7.56 -4.13
C GLN A 138 -1.96 -7.34 -5.06
N SER A 139 -0.78 -7.83 -4.70
CA SER A 139 0.41 -7.70 -5.54
C SER A 139 0.40 -8.59 -6.78
N ARG A 140 -0.35 -9.70 -6.76
CA ARG A 140 -0.25 -10.74 -7.79
C ARG A 140 -1.11 -10.49 -9.01
N PHE A 141 -2.10 -9.62 -8.89
CA PHE A 141 -3.08 -9.35 -9.93
C PHE A 141 -2.92 -7.92 -10.45
N ILE A 142 -3.59 -7.61 -11.56
CA ILE A 142 -3.66 -6.25 -12.09
C ILE A 142 -4.45 -5.38 -11.11
N SER A 143 -3.78 -4.88 -10.09
CA SER A 143 -4.32 -4.04 -9.02
C SER A 143 -3.43 -2.81 -8.79
N LEU A 144 -4.04 -1.76 -8.27
CA LEU A 144 -3.39 -0.48 -7.99
C LEU A 144 -2.92 -0.37 -6.53
N ASP A 145 -3.40 -1.23 -5.62
CA ASP A 145 -3.26 -1.02 -4.18
C ASP A 145 -1.82 -1.17 -3.68
N THR A 146 -1.05 -2.14 -4.21
CA THR A 146 0.36 -2.28 -3.81
C THR A 146 1.24 -1.18 -4.37
N ILE A 147 0.93 -0.67 -5.58
CA ILE A 147 1.59 0.50 -6.16
C ILE A 147 1.31 1.73 -5.28
N LEU A 148 0.07 1.92 -4.84
CA LEU A 148 -0.31 3.00 -3.93
C LEU A 148 0.46 2.93 -2.61
N VAL A 149 0.43 1.78 -1.92
CA VAL A 149 1.10 1.63 -0.63
C VAL A 149 2.62 1.76 -0.77
N GLY A 150 3.20 1.14 -1.80
CA GLY A 150 4.63 1.19 -2.06
C GLY A 150 5.13 2.61 -2.38
N THR A 151 4.37 3.39 -3.14
CA THR A 151 4.72 4.79 -3.46
C THR A 151 4.57 5.71 -2.24
N ILE A 152 3.53 5.53 -1.41
CA ILE A 152 3.39 6.27 -0.13
C ILE A 152 4.59 5.98 0.80
N LEU A 153 4.93 4.70 1.00
CA LEU A 153 6.09 4.31 1.82
C LEU A 153 7.40 4.83 1.24
N GLY A 154 7.59 4.68 -0.07
CA GLY A 154 8.81 5.12 -0.75
C GLY A 154 9.00 6.63 -0.68
N ALA A 155 7.92 7.42 -0.80
CA ALA A 155 7.97 8.86 -0.60
C ALA A 155 8.42 9.22 0.82
N LEU A 156 7.81 8.59 1.83
CA LEU A 156 8.17 8.79 3.24
C LEU A 156 9.62 8.39 3.55
N VAL A 157 10.07 7.22 3.08
CA VAL A 157 11.45 6.74 3.24
C VAL A 157 12.44 7.68 2.55
N SER A 158 12.09 8.21 1.38
CA SER A 158 12.93 9.15 0.63
C SER A 158 13.04 10.48 1.36
N LEU A 159 11.95 11.04 1.89
CA LEU A 159 12.00 12.26 2.70
C LEU A 159 12.84 12.06 3.98
N MET A 160 12.70 10.91 4.64
CA MET A 160 13.52 10.56 5.80
C MET A 160 15.00 10.42 5.43
N ALA A 161 15.33 9.90 4.24
CA ALA A 161 16.69 9.83 3.73
C ALA A 161 17.24 11.23 3.37
N TYR A 162 16.42 12.10 2.79
CA TYR A 162 16.75 13.51 2.52
C TYR A 162 17.23 14.22 3.79
N MET A 163 16.48 14.08 4.89
CA MET A 163 16.82 14.72 6.18
C MET A 163 18.14 14.22 6.79
N ARG A 164 18.62 13.05 6.37
CA ARG A 164 19.87 12.43 6.83
C ARG A 164 21.02 12.59 5.83
N ALA A 165 20.76 13.12 4.65
CA ALA A 165 21.78 13.31 3.63
C ALA A 165 22.65 14.53 3.95
N HIS A 166 23.97 14.39 3.80
CA HIS A 166 24.94 15.47 4.04
C HIS A 166 25.33 16.21 2.75
N SER A 167 25.45 15.49 1.62
CA SER A 167 25.81 16.08 0.33
C SER A 167 24.60 16.66 -0.41
N LEU A 168 24.78 17.75 -1.14
CA LEU A 168 23.74 18.36 -1.98
C LEU A 168 23.16 17.38 -3.01
N ALA A 169 24.00 16.61 -3.71
CA ALA A 169 23.56 15.64 -4.71
C ALA A 169 22.56 14.61 -4.13
N ARG A 170 22.90 14.00 -2.98
CA ARG A 170 21.99 13.07 -2.29
C ARG A 170 20.72 13.74 -1.79
N ARG A 171 20.81 14.98 -1.28
CA ARG A 171 19.63 15.74 -0.87
C ARG A 171 18.69 15.97 -2.05
N SER A 172 19.20 16.51 -3.16
CA SER A 172 18.39 16.74 -4.36
C SER A 172 17.76 15.43 -4.86
N PHE A 173 18.55 14.35 -4.94
CA PHE A 173 18.05 13.04 -5.35
C PHE A 173 16.88 12.55 -4.49
N PHE A 174 17.02 12.54 -3.15
CA PHE A 174 15.97 12.05 -2.27
C PHE A 174 14.75 12.97 -2.20
N LEU A 175 14.95 14.29 -2.35
CA LEU A 175 13.84 15.24 -2.42
C LEU A 175 13.02 15.03 -3.69
N THR A 176 13.68 14.93 -4.85
CA THR A 176 13.03 14.64 -6.12
C THR A 176 12.34 13.27 -6.07
N LEU A 177 13.03 12.22 -5.59
CA LEU A 177 12.44 10.90 -5.45
C LEU A 177 11.20 10.91 -4.53
N SER A 178 11.25 11.64 -3.41
CA SER A 178 10.11 11.80 -2.51
C SER A 178 8.94 12.50 -3.21
N GLY A 179 9.20 13.58 -3.96
CA GLY A 179 8.18 14.31 -4.71
C GLY A 179 7.55 13.46 -5.81
N THR A 180 8.36 12.76 -6.60
CA THR A 180 7.88 11.86 -7.67
C THR A 180 7.02 10.75 -7.09
N LEU A 181 7.46 10.06 -6.04
CA LEU A 181 6.67 8.99 -5.41
C LEU A 181 5.38 9.52 -4.76
N ALA A 182 5.39 10.75 -4.23
CA ALA A 182 4.17 11.39 -3.72
C ALA A 182 3.19 11.73 -4.86
N GLY A 183 3.68 12.25 -5.99
CA GLY A 183 2.88 12.49 -7.20
C GLY A 183 2.24 11.19 -7.72
N LEU A 184 3.03 10.11 -7.79
CA LEU A 184 2.58 8.78 -8.22
C LEU A 184 1.53 8.21 -7.27
N ALA A 185 1.67 8.40 -5.95
CA ALA A 185 0.69 7.93 -4.98
C ALA A 185 -0.68 8.60 -5.18
N ILE A 186 -0.70 9.94 -5.30
CA ILE A 186 -1.94 10.71 -5.55
C ILE A 186 -2.52 10.36 -6.92
N GLY A 187 -1.65 10.23 -7.92
CA GLY A 187 -1.97 9.82 -9.28
C GLY A 187 -2.44 8.37 -9.42
N THR A 188 -2.24 7.54 -8.39
CA THR A 188 -2.71 6.15 -8.37
C THR A 188 -4.15 6.06 -7.88
N LYS A 189 -4.44 6.66 -6.72
CA LYS A 189 -5.76 6.77 -6.11
C LYS A 189 -5.80 8.03 -5.23
N PHE A 190 -6.96 8.67 -5.09
CA PHE A 190 -7.09 9.83 -4.20
C PHE A 190 -6.86 9.53 -2.72
N THR A 191 -6.95 8.27 -2.31
CA THR A 191 -6.51 7.80 -0.99
C THR A 191 -5.00 7.98 -0.78
N GLY A 192 -4.24 8.21 -1.85
CA GLY A 192 -2.83 8.62 -1.81
C GLY A 192 -2.59 10.02 -1.25
N LEU A 193 -3.60 10.88 -1.13
CA LEU A 193 -3.49 12.20 -0.48
C LEU A 193 -2.95 12.13 0.96
N VAL A 194 -3.07 10.96 1.60
CA VAL A 194 -2.41 10.62 2.87
C VAL A 194 -0.92 10.96 2.86
N VAL A 195 -0.23 10.77 1.74
CA VAL A 195 1.20 11.09 1.63
C VAL A 195 1.47 12.59 1.84
N LEU A 196 0.64 13.47 1.27
CA LEU A 196 0.82 14.92 1.42
C LEU A 196 0.63 15.34 2.89
N PHE A 197 -0.37 14.77 3.56
CA PHE A 197 -0.61 15.02 4.97
C PHE A 197 0.60 14.61 5.83
N ILE A 198 1.12 13.40 5.65
CA ILE A 198 2.25 12.89 6.44
C ILE A 198 3.52 13.68 6.15
N LEU A 199 3.87 13.88 4.88
CA LEU A 199 5.08 14.62 4.50
C LEU A 199 4.98 16.07 5.00
N GLY A 200 3.83 16.72 4.82
CA GLY A 200 3.56 18.06 5.34
C GLY A 200 3.72 18.15 6.87
N LEU A 201 3.20 17.18 7.61
CA LEU A 201 3.33 17.13 9.07
C LEU A 201 4.77 16.92 9.54
N ILE A 202 5.55 16.09 8.83
CA ILE A 202 7.00 15.91 9.07
C ILE A 202 7.75 17.20 8.80
N ILE A 203 7.53 17.80 7.64
CA ILE A 203 8.14 19.06 7.24
C ILE A 203 7.83 20.14 8.29
N TRP A 204 6.58 20.26 8.72
CA TRP A 204 6.14 21.21 9.74
C TRP A 204 6.81 20.95 11.10
N ARG A 205 6.81 19.72 11.62
CA ARG A 205 7.42 19.40 12.92
C ARG A 205 8.95 19.52 12.94
N VAL A 206 9.61 19.23 11.82
CA VAL A 206 11.06 19.37 11.69
C VAL A 206 11.45 20.84 11.52
N ALA A 207 10.63 21.63 10.83
CA ALA A 207 10.85 23.06 10.71
C ALA A 207 10.58 23.81 12.02
N ASN A 208 9.61 23.39 12.84
CA ASN A 208 9.21 24.11 14.05
C ASN A 208 10.39 24.50 15.01
N PRO A 209 11.38 23.62 15.30
CA PRO A 209 12.58 24.02 16.05
C PRO A 209 13.71 24.67 15.22
N LEU A 210 13.76 24.47 13.89
CA LEU A 210 14.75 25.08 12.98
C LEU A 210 14.38 26.49 12.48
N VAL A 211 13.09 26.84 12.53
CA VAL A 211 12.50 28.09 12.05
C VAL A 211 12.89 29.30 12.90
N ARG A 212 13.41 29.12 14.12
CA ARG A 212 14.05 30.22 14.86
C ARG A 212 15.38 30.71 14.25
N ARG A 213 15.94 30.04 13.22
CA ARG A 213 17.19 30.49 12.56
C ARG A 213 17.21 30.45 11.02
N HIS A 214 16.40 29.62 10.35
CA HIS A 214 16.42 29.51 8.86
C HIS A 214 15.04 29.24 8.21
N SER A 215 14.27 30.30 7.97
CA SER A 215 12.97 30.28 7.26
C SER A 215 13.04 29.78 5.80
N VAL A 216 14.21 29.84 5.15
CA VAL A 216 14.40 29.45 3.73
C VAL A 216 14.40 27.94 3.50
N GLY A 217 14.86 27.13 4.47
CA GLY A 217 14.96 25.67 4.31
C GLY A 217 13.60 24.96 4.28
N PHE A 218 12.65 25.45 5.08
CA PHE A 218 11.28 24.96 5.14
C PHE A 218 10.53 25.20 3.82
N LEU A 219 10.57 26.44 3.31
CA LEU A 219 9.92 26.81 2.06
C LEU A 219 10.49 26.01 0.88
N LYS A 220 11.82 25.80 0.82
CA LYS A 220 12.47 24.98 -0.22
C LYS A 220 12.05 23.52 -0.19
N MET A 221 11.79 22.95 0.99
CA MET A 221 11.39 21.55 1.11
C MET A 221 9.92 21.36 0.72
N ILE A 222 9.02 22.25 1.16
CA ILE A 222 7.62 22.24 0.74
C ILE A 222 7.51 22.48 -0.76
N SER A 223 8.18 23.52 -1.28
CA SER A 223 8.14 23.83 -2.71
C SER A 223 8.79 22.72 -3.54
N GLY A 224 9.90 22.13 -3.09
CA GLY A 224 10.58 21.05 -3.80
C GLY A 224 9.74 19.78 -3.93
N VAL A 225 9.21 19.25 -2.83
CA VAL A 225 8.34 18.05 -2.88
C VAL A 225 7.04 18.36 -3.61
N GLY A 226 6.40 19.50 -3.31
CA GLY A 226 5.12 19.89 -3.88
C GLY A 226 5.18 20.13 -5.38
N VAL A 227 6.20 20.85 -5.88
CA VAL A 227 6.38 21.11 -7.31
C VAL A 227 6.63 19.81 -8.05
N VAL A 228 7.56 18.96 -7.58
CA VAL A 228 7.84 17.68 -8.25
C VAL A 228 6.60 16.77 -8.27
N ALA A 229 5.87 16.69 -7.16
CA ALA A 229 4.63 15.91 -7.10
C ALA A 229 3.55 16.45 -8.06
N LEU A 230 3.40 17.77 -8.15
CA LEU A 230 2.45 18.40 -9.07
C LEU A 230 2.84 18.18 -10.53
N THR A 231 4.13 18.30 -10.86
CA THR A 231 4.65 18.02 -12.20
C THR A 231 4.41 16.57 -12.59
N ASP A 232 4.69 15.61 -11.71
CA ASP A 232 4.42 14.19 -11.96
C ASP A 232 2.91 13.93 -12.12
N TYR A 233 2.08 14.54 -11.28
CA TYR A 233 0.63 14.46 -11.38
C TYR A 233 0.13 14.98 -12.74
N ALA A 234 0.57 16.17 -13.14
CA ALA A 234 0.22 16.78 -14.42
C ALA A 234 0.73 15.94 -15.61
N ALA A 235 1.94 15.38 -15.52
CA ALA A 235 2.52 14.54 -16.56
C ALA A 235 1.68 13.26 -16.80
N GLY A 236 1.21 12.61 -15.75
CA GLY A 236 0.34 11.43 -15.90
C GLY A 236 -1.01 11.77 -16.54
N TRP A 237 -1.61 12.93 -16.21
CA TRP A 237 -2.82 13.39 -16.88
C TRP A 237 -2.57 13.80 -18.34
N PHE A 238 -1.42 14.41 -18.63
CA PHE A 238 -1.02 14.74 -19.99
C PHE A 238 -0.90 13.47 -20.83
N LEU A 239 -0.19 12.45 -20.33
CA LEU A 239 -0.08 11.14 -20.98
C LEU A 239 -1.45 10.47 -21.13
N HIS A 240 -2.35 10.60 -20.16
CA HIS A 240 -3.69 10.03 -20.25
C HIS A 240 -4.47 10.59 -21.44
N PHE A 241 -4.51 11.91 -21.62
CA PHE A 241 -5.21 12.51 -22.76
C PHE A 241 -4.49 12.28 -24.08
N HIS A 242 -3.15 12.27 -24.08
CA HIS A 242 -2.36 12.05 -25.29
C HIS A 242 -2.51 10.63 -25.84
N LEU A 243 -2.52 9.61 -24.97
CA LEU A 243 -2.62 8.21 -25.38
C LEU A 243 -4.04 7.78 -25.77
N LEU A 244 -5.08 8.47 -25.27
CA LEU A 244 -6.48 8.12 -25.51
C LEU A 244 -7.14 9.06 -26.53
N GLY A 245 -6.67 9.00 -27.78
CA GLY A 245 -7.18 9.84 -28.87
C GLY A 245 -8.47 9.31 -29.54
N LEU A 246 -8.78 8.02 -29.42
CA LEU A 246 -9.89 7.40 -30.16
C LEU A 246 -11.19 7.39 -29.36
N PRO A 247 -12.36 7.44 -30.02
CA PRO A 247 -13.65 7.26 -29.36
C PRO A 247 -13.73 5.94 -28.58
N GLY A 248 -14.39 5.98 -27.43
CA GLY A 248 -14.62 4.79 -26.61
C GLY A 248 -15.70 5.01 -25.56
N ASN A 249 -15.93 4.01 -24.71
CA ASN A 249 -17.00 4.04 -23.72
C ASN A 249 -16.86 5.16 -22.67
N GLY A 250 -15.68 5.78 -22.54
CA GLY A 250 -15.46 6.95 -21.68
C GLY A 250 -16.21 8.20 -22.14
N ASP A 251 -16.50 8.30 -23.44
CA ASP A 251 -17.12 9.46 -24.07
C ASP A 251 -18.52 9.79 -23.53
N ARG A 252 -19.20 8.80 -22.95
CA ARG A 252 -20.50 8.99 -22.27
C ARG A 252 -20.41 9.87 -21.02
N PHE A 253 -19.22 9.96 -20.41
CA PHE A 253 -18.99 10.79 -19.23
C PHE A 253 -18.45 12.16 -19.62
N PHE A 254 -17.45 12.18 -20.51
CA PHE A 254 -16.83 13.40 -21.00
C PHE A 254 -16.01 13.13 -22.26
N LYS A 255 -16.08 14.05 -23.23
CA LYS A 255 -15.21 14.06 -24.42
C LYS A 255 -14.21 15.22 -24.27
N PRO A 256 -12.90 14.94 -24.12
CA PRO A 256 -11.88 15.99 -24.05
C PRO A 256 -11.89 16.89 -25.29
N GLN A 257 -11.65 18.19 -25.10
CA GLN A 257 -11.65 19.20 -26.16
C GLN A 257 -10.23 19.61 -26.60
N GLY A 258 -9.19 19.01 -26.01
CA GLY A 258 -7.79 19.38 -26.26
C GLY A 258 -7.30 20.55 -25.38
N LYS A 259 -8.14 21.03 -24.45
CA LYS A 259 -7.80 22.11 -23.52
C LYS A 259 -7.38 21.51 -22.19
N PHE A 260 -6.10 21.17 -22.06
CA PHE A 260 -5.55 20.36 -20.96
C PHE A 260 -6.11 20.70 -19.57
N PHE A 261 -6.06 21.96 -19.14
CA PHE A 261 -6.54 22.35 -17.81
C PHE A 261 -8.06 22.19 -17.64
N GLN A 262 -8.84 22.54 -18.66
CA GLN A 262 -10.30 22.41 -18.63
C GLN A 262 -10.72 20.93 -18.69
N ASP A 263 -10.06 20.14 -19.54
CA ASP A 263 -10.31 18.72 -19.68
C ASP A 263 -9.95 17.96 -18.38
N THR A 264 -8.82 18.32 -17.77
CA THR A 264 -8.40 17.78 -16.47
C THR A 264 -9.42 18.14 -15.39
N ALA A 265 -9.79 19.42 -15.25
CA ALA A 265 -10.73 19.87 -14.23
C ALA A 265 -12.11 19.21 -14.39
N THR A 266 -12.63 19.15 -15.61
CA THR A 266 -13.92 18.51 -15.92
C THR A 266 -13.87 17.02 -15.60
N THR A 267 -12.78 16.34 -15.95
CA THR A 267 -12.59 14.92 -15.63
C THR A 267 -12.60 14.70 -14.12
N HIS A 268 -11.92 15.54 -13.33
CA HIS A 268 -11.94 15.46 -11.87
C HIS A 268 -13.33 15.67 -11.28
N GLN A 269 -14.11 16.62 -11.81
CA GLN A 269 -15.50 16.82 -11.40
C GLN A 269 -16.35 15.56 -11.66
N ARG A 270 -16.19 14.93 -12.83
CA ARG A 270 -16.88 13.67 -13.17
C ARG A 270 -16.43 12.51 -12.28
N MET A 271 -15.13 12.43 -11.95
CA MET A 271 -14.59 11.44 -11.01
C MET A 271 -15.18 11.63 -9.61
N LEU A 272 -15.23 12.86 -9.10
CA LEU A 272 -15.80 13.17 -7.79
C LEU A 272 -17.29 12.82 -7.75
N ALA A 273 -18.06 13.28 -8.74
CA ALA A 273 -19.48 12.98 -8.85
C ALA A 273 -19.73 11.46 -8.92
N SER A 274 -18.91 10.72 -9.66
CA SER A 274 -19.01 9.26 -9.72
C SER A 274 -18.62 8.59 -8.40
N ASN A 275 -17.61 9.10 -7.70
CA ASN A 275 -17.22 8.58 -6.39
C ASN A 275 -18.32 8.78 -5.34
N VAL A 276 -18.98 9.95 -5.33
CA VAL A 276 -20.08 10.27 -4.40
C VAL A 276 -21.32 9.44 -4.71
N ASN A 277 -21.65 9.26 -5.99
CA ASN A 277 -22.88 8.58 -6.44
C ASN A 277 -22.72 7.06 -6.63
N LEU A 278 -21.64 6.44 -6.13
CA LEU A 278 -21.43 4.99 -6.11
C LEU A 278 -22.35 4.33 -5.07
N GLY A 279 -23.66 4.31 -5.34
CA GLY A 279 -24.69 3.78 -4.44
C GLY A 279 -25.02 2.30 -4.64
N LYS A 280 -24.46 1.63 -5.66
CA LYS A 280 -24.74 0.20 -5.88
C LYS A 280 -24.12 -0.63 -4.76
N LYS A 281 -24.96 -1.32 -4.00
CA LYS A 281 -24.52 -2.31 -3.01
C LYS A 281 -23.80 -3.46 -3.72
N HIS A 282 -22.73 -3.96 -3.12
CA HIS A 282 -22.01 -5.14 -3.57
C HIS A 282 -22.01 -6.17 -2.43
N GLN A 283 -22.18 -7.46 -2.76
CA GLN A 283 -22.28 -8.54 -1.76
C GLN A 283 -21.01 -8.62 -0.88
N ASP A 284 -19.83 -8.45 -1.48
CA ASP A 284 -18.53 -8.44 -0.80
C ASP A 284 -18.15 -7.06 -0.24
N GLY A 285 -19.10 -6.12 -0.20
CA GLY A 285 -18.89 -4.81 0.39
C GLY A 285 -18.71 -4.90 1.91
N SER A 286 -17.85 -4.04 2.48
CA SER A 286 -17.58 -3.98 3.92
C SER A 286 -17.50 -2.56 4.43
N ARG A 287 -17.81 -2.39 5.72
CA ARG A 287 -17.71 -1.14 6.47
C ARG A 287 -16.32 -0.99 7.08
N TRP A 288 -15.89 0.25 7.30
CA TRP A 288 -14.55 0.56 7.81
C TRP A 288 -14.19 -0.15 9.14
N TRP A 289 -15.15 -0.30 10.05
CA TRP A 289 -14.94 -0.95 11.35
C TRP A 289 -14.79 -2.48 11.27
N GLN A 290 -15.20 -3.08 10.15
CA GLN A 290 -15.06 -4.52 9.91
C GLN A 290 -13.62 -4.87 9.53
N TRP A 291 -12.87 -3.91 8.97
CA TRP A 291 -11.57 -4.21 8.39
C TRP A 291 -10.53 -4.61 9.42
N PRO A 292 -10.32 -3.93 10.57
CA PRO A 292 -9.35 -4.39 11.58
C PRO A 292 -9.66 -5.80 12.12
N LEU A 293 -10.93 -6.22 12.08
CA LEU A 293 -11.37 -7.54 12.50
C LEU A 293 -11.25 -8.60 11.39
N MET A 294 -10.83 -8.20 10.19
CA MET A 294 -10.74 -9.04 8.98
C MET A 294 -12.08 -9.68 8.59
N LYS A 295 -13.18 -8.98 8.86
CA LYS A 295 -14.53 -9.43 8.50
C LYS A 295 -14.83 -9.14 7.03
N ASN A 296 -15.66 -9.98 6.43
CA ASN A 296 -16.10 -9.90 5.03
C ASN A 296 -14.93 -9.97 4.02
N PRO A 297 -14.18 -11.09 3.98
CA PRO A 297 -13.16 -11.28 2.95
C PRO A 297 -13.79 -11.29 1.55
N ILE A 298 -13.06 -10.76 0.59
CA ILE A 298 -13.58 -10.52 -0.76
C ILE A 298 -13.28 -11.73 -1.62
N TYR A 299 -14.30 -12.26 -2.28
CA TYR A 299 -14.13 -13.35 -3.23
C TYR A 299 -13.49 -12.86 -4.54
N TYR A 300 -12.32 -13.42 -4.88
CA TYR A 300 -11.58 -12.99 -6.07
C TYR A 300 -11.82 -13.91 -7.27
N TRP A 301 -11.84 -15.22 -7.02
CA TRP A 301 -11.90 -16.24 -8.07
C TRP A 301 -12.12 -17.64 -7.51
N ALA A 302 -12.73 -18.54 -8.31
CA ALA A 302 -12.68 -19.98 -8.09
C ALA A 302 -12.78 -20.75 -9.40
N ASN A 303 -12.15 -21.93 -9.43
CA ASN A 303 -12.27 -22.90 -10.51
C ASN A 303 -11.87 -24.29 -9.99
N GLY A 304 -12.71 -25.31 -10.21
CA GLY A 304 -12.38 -26.72 -9.95
C GLY A 304 -11.83 -26.98 -8.53
N GLY A 305 -12.49 -26.47 -7.49
CA GLY A 305 -12.08 -26.63 -6.09
C GLY A 305 -10.94 -25.72 -5.61
N LYS A 306 -10.34 -24.92 -6.50
CA LYS A 306 -9.38 -23.87 -6.17
C LYS A 306 -10.11 -22.55 -5.95
N ARG A 307 -9.67 -21.76 -4.99
CA ARG A 307 -10.31 -20.48 -4.62
C ARG A 307 -9.26 -19.45 -4.27
N ILE A 308 -9.54 -18.19 -4.60
CA ILE A 308 -8.74 -17.04 -4.18
C ILE A 308 -9.65 -16.06 -3.45
N TYR A 309 -9.23 -15.66 -2.25
CA TYR A 309 -9.89 -14.64 -1.45
C TYR A 309 -8.90 -13.55 -1.08
N PHE A 310 -9.35 -12.30 -1.06
CA PHE A 310 -8.63 -11.24 -0.36
C PHE A 310 -8.84 -11.42 1.14
N LEU A 311 -7.87 -12.05 1.77
CA LEU A 311 -7.82 -12.33 3.20
C LEU A 311 -6.38 -12.12 3.68
N GLY A 312 -6.23 -11.46 4.84
CA GLY A 312 -4.94 -11.23 5.47
C GLY A 312 -4.40 -12.47 6.17
N ASN A 313 -3.18 -12.34 6.69
CA ASN A 313 -2.67 -13.31 7.66
C ASN A 313 -3.35 -13.03 9.01
N PRO A 314 -4.12 -13.97 9.60
CA PRO A 314 -4.91 -13.69 10.81
C PRO A 314 -4.04 -13.25 12.00
N VAL A 315 -2.82 -13.79 12.10
CA VAL A 315 -1.87 -13.43 13.17
C VAL A 315 -1.36 -12.00 12.97
N VAL A 316 -1.06 -11.60 11.75
CA VAL A 316 -0.60 -10.23 11.44
C VAL A 316 -1.75 -9.25 11.60
N TRP A 317 -2.92 -9.58 11.07
CA TRP A 317 -4.06 -8.69 10.99
C TRP A 317 -4.71 -8.44 12.37
N TRP A 318 -5.04 -9.51 13.09
CA TRP A 318 -5.57 -9.41 14.44
C TRP A 318 -4.50 -8.99 15.44
N GLY A 319 -3.26 -9.49 15.30
CA GLY A 319 -2.15 -9.07 16.13
C GLY A 319 -1.89 -7.57 16.02
N SER A 320 -1.80 -7.04 14.80
CA SER A 320 -1.65 -5.60 14.56
C SER A 320 -2.80 -4.82 15.19
N SER A 321 -4.05 -5.23 14.98
CA SER A 321 -5.21 -4.54 15.56
C SER A 321 -5.23 -4.58 17.09
N PHE A 322 -4.97 -5.73 17.69
CA PHE A 322 -4.91 -5.92 19.13
C PHE A 322 -3.81 -5.07 19.77
N PHE A 323 -2.58 -5.16 19.25
CA PHE A 323 -1.46 -4.36 19.76
C PHE A 323 -1.64 -2.87 19.46
N PHE A 324 -2.35 -2.49 18.40
CA PHE A 324 -2.64 -1.09 18.12
C PHE A 324 -3.61 -0.50 19.17
N VAL A 325 -4.64 -1.25 19.58
CA VAL A 325 -5.49 -0.86 20.71
C VAL A 325 -4.65 -0.76 22.00
N GLY A 326 -3.78 -1.75 22.26
CA GLY A 326 -2.85 -1.71 23.40
C GLY A 326 -1.94 -0.48 23.39
N LEU A 327 -1.43 -0.09 22.22
CA LEU A 327 -0.66 1.14 22.03
C LEU A 327 -1.50 2.39 22.38
N LEU A 328 -2.74 2.49 21.89
CA LEU A 328 -3.60 3.64 22.21
C LEU A 328 -3.88 3.71 23.72
N CYS A 329 -4.20 2.59 24.36
CA CYS A 329 -4.37 2.51 25.82
C CYS A 329 -3.10 2.94 26.54
N TYR A 330 -1.93 2.45 26.12
CA TYR A 330 -0.64 2.84 26.68
C TYR A 330 -0.41 4.35 26.58
N LEU A 331 -0.65 4.97 25.43
CA LEU A 331 -0.49 6.41 25.25
C LEU A 331 -1.44 7.22 26.13
N ILE A 332 -2.69 6.77 26.28
CA ILE A 332 -3.69 7.42 27.15
C ILE A 332 -3.24 7.33 28.62
N LEU A 333 -2.92 6.14 29.09
CA LEU A 333 -2.48 5.92 30.48
C LEU A 333 -1.20 6.71 30.80
N ALA A 334 -0.24 6.74 29.87
CA ALA A 334 0.99 7.52 30.03
C ALA A 334 0.73 9.02 30.04
N HIS A 335 -0.22 9.52 29.22
CA HIS A 335 -0.61 10.94 29.21
C HIS A 335 -1.19 11.39 30.55
N PHE A 336 -1.97 10.54 31.21
CA PHE A 336 -2.55 10.80 32.53
C PHE A 336 -1.61 10.43 33.69
N GLY A 337 -0.36 10.03 33.43
CA GLY A 337 0.62 9.69 34.47
C GLY A 337 0.31 8.41 35.25
N LEU A 338 -0.58 7.55 34.74
CA LEU A 338 -0.97 6.29 35.39
C LEU A 338 0.07 5.17 35.21
N ILE A 339 0.95 5.33 34.22
CA ILE A 339 2.09 4.43 33.97
C ILE A 339 3.33 5.26 33.67
N ALA A 340 4.51 4.65 33.84
CA ALA A 340 5.77 5.27 33.49
C ALA A 340 5.80 5.69 32.01
N ALA A 341 6.23 6.93 31.75
CA ALA A 341 6.46 7.41 30.40
C ALA A 341 7.49 6.52 29.67
N PRO A 342 7.46 6.45 28.33
CA PRO A 342 8.40 5.64 27.58
C PRO A 342 9.84 5.93 28.04
N HIS A 343 10.62 4.88 28.29
CA HIS A 343 12.07 5.05 28.39
C HIS A 343 12.55 5.84 27.15
N PRO A 344 13.57 6.71 27.27
CA PRO A 344 13.97 7.65 26.23
C PRO A 344 14.70 6.96 25.06
N ARG A 345 14.08 5.95 24.46
CA ARG A 345 14.53 5.32 23.21
C ARG A 345 14.24 6.23 22.05
N GLN A 346 15.14 6.19 21.08
CA GLN A 346 15.04 7.01 19.89
C GLN A 346 13.74 6.75 19.09
N SER A 347 13.26 5.50 19.07
CA SER A 347 12.01 5.09 18.41
C SER A 347 10.77 5.78 18.98
N ALA A 348 10.71 6.05 20.29
CA ALA A 348 9.60 6.76 20.92
C ALA A 348 9.38 8.16 20.32
N ARG A 349 10.47 8.87 19.96
CA ARG A 349 10.42 10.22 19.39
C ARG A 349 9.68 10.28 18.05
N TYR A 350 9.70 9.18 17.28
CA TYR A 350 9.15 9.14 15.93
C TYR A 350 7.83 8.36 15.83
N LEU A 351 7.32 7.81 16.94
CA LEU A 351 6.08 7.03 16.97
C LEU A 351 4.85 7.77 16.42
N TRP A 352 4.84 9.10 16.51
CA TRP A 352 3.76 9.92 15.96
C TRP A 352 3.66 9.85 14.43
N ILE A 353 4.75 9.53 13.71
CA ILE A 353 4.75 9.44 12.23
C ILE A 353 3.83 8.30 11.75
N PRO A 354 4.06 7.02 12.14
CA PRO A 354 3.19 5.94 11.71
C PRO A 354 1.78 6.04 12.30
N LEU A 355 1.59 6.66 13.48
CA LEU A 355 0.24 6.94 14.02
C LEU A 355 -0.54 7.93 13.15
N ALA A 356 0.08 9.07 12.82
CA ALA A 356 -0.54 10.06 11.94
C ALA A 356 -0.86 9.46 10.58
N ALA A 357 0.03 8.61 10.05
CA ALA A 357 -0.18 7.89 8.80
C ALA A 357 -1.33 6.89 8.86
N TYR A 358 -1.43 6.11 9.95
CA TYR A 358 -2.54 5.18 10.18
C TYR A 358 -3.87 5.92 10.19
N PHE A 359 -4.01 6.98 10.99
CA PHE A 359 -5.27 7.72 11.10
C PHE A 359 -5.61 8.46 9.82
N ALA A 360 -4.64 9.05 9.13
CA ALA A 360 -4.87 9.67 7.83
C ALA A 360 -5.37 8.65 6.80
N ALA A 361 -4.86 7.41 6.84
CA ALA A 361 -5.29 6.33 5.95
C ALA A 361 -6.62 5.68 6.36
N PHE A 362 -7.02 5.74 7.63
CA PHE A 362 -8.19 5.02 8.14
C PHE A 362 -9.40 5.92 8.41
N ALA A 363 -9.20 7.03 9.13
CA ALA A 363 -10.27 7.88 9.64
C ALA A 363 -11.19 8.47 8.55
N PRO A 364 -10.71 8.86 7.35
CA PRO A 364 -11.59 9.38 6.31
C PRO A 364 -12.72 8.42 5.92
N TYR A 365 -12.49 7.11 5.99
CA TYR A 365 -13.51 6.10 5.64
C TYR A 365 -14.68 6.04 6.61
N ILE A 366 -14.56 6.63 7.81
CA ILE A 366 -15.66 6.78 8.76
C ILE A 366 -16.81 7.59 8.13
N PHE A 367 -16.47 8.56 7.27
CA PHE A 367 -17.41 9.49 6.65
C PHE A 367 -17.80 9.11 5.21
N VAL A 368 -17.33 7.97 4.70
CA VAL A 368 -17.58 7.55 3.32
C VAL A 368 -18.77 6.60 3.27
N ASN A 369 -19.85 7.05 2.62
CA ASN A 369 -21.12 6.31 2.54
C ASN A 369 -21.28 5.40 1.30
N ARG A 370 -20.35 5.46 0.34
CA ARG A 370 -20.38 4.61 -0.86
C ARG A 370 -19.98 3.17 -0.54
N VAL A 371 -20.12 2.27 -1.51
CA VAL A 371 -19.58 0.90 -1.38
C VAL A 371 -18.06 0.91 -1.19
N LEU A 372 -17.60 0.20 -0.16
CA LEU A 372 -16.20 0.02 0.19
C LEU A 372 -15.90 -1.47 0.36
N PHE A 373 -14.60 -1.77 0.39
CA PHE A 373 -14.06 -3.12 0.40
C PHE A 373 -12.87 -3.19 1.34
N MET A 374 -12.57 -4.38 1.87
CA MET A 374 -11.53 -4.57 2.87
C MET A 374 -10.13 -4.15 2.40
N TYR A 375 -9.84 -4.18 1.10
CA TYR A 375 -8.55 -3.73 0.56
C TYR A 375 -8.26 -2.24 0.78
N HIS A 376 -9.28 -1.42 1.04
CA HIS A 376 -9.08 -0.01 1.42
C HIS A 376 -8.32 0.14 2.74
N TYR A 377 -8.30 -0.89 3.58
CA TYR A 377 -7.56 -0.93 4.84
C TYR A 377 -6.05 -1.17 4.66
N LEU A 378 -5.57 -1.60 3.49
CA LEU A 378 -4.19 -2.06 3.31
C LEU A 378 -3.14 -1.02 3.72
N THR A 379 -3.35 0.25 3.33
CA THR A 379 -2.46 1.36 3.75
C THR A 379 -2.45 1.54 5.26
N ALA A 380 -3.63 1.51 5.90
CA ALA A 380 -3.75 1.64 7.35
C ALA A 380 -3.11 0.43 8.07
N LEU A 381 -3.36 -0.80 7.63
CA LEU A 381 -2.73 -2.01 8.17
C LEU A 381 -1.20 -1.88 8.19
N VAL A 382 -0.60 -1.47 7.07
CA VAL A 382 0.86 -1.32 6.97
C VAL A 382 1.39 -0.31 7.97
N PHE A 383 0.79 0.88 8.07
CA PHE A 383 1.19 1.86 9.08
C PHE A 383 0.86 1.43 10.51
N GLY A 384 -0.16 0.59 10.71
CA GLY A 384 -0.49 -0.04 11.98
C GLY A 384 0.62 -0.98 12.45
N VAL A 385 1.12 -1.84 11.55
CA VAL A 385 2.28 -2.71 11.80
C VAL A 385 3.52 -1.87 12.12
N VAL A 386 3.78 -0.78 11.38
CA VAL A 386 4.90 0.13 11.66
C VAL A 386 4.75 0.80 13.03
N ALA A 387 3.55 1.27 13.39
CA ALA A 387 3.27 1.92 14.68
C ALA A 387 3.45 0.94 15.84
N VAL A 388 2.85 -0.25 15.77
CA VAL A 388 2.98 -1.31 16.76
C VAL A 388 4.43 -1.72 16.94
N THR A 389 5.16 -1.94 15.85
CA THR A 389 6.57 -2.34 15.91
C THR A 389 7.44 -1.25 16.54
N THR A 390 7.19 0.01 16.16
CA THR A 390 7.90 1.17 16.74
C THR A 390 7.62 1.29 18.24
N TRP A 391 6.37 1.08 18.67
CA TRP A 391 5.97 1.11 20.06
C TRP A 391 6.60 -0.02 20.87
N LEU A 392 6.47 -1.28 20.42
CA LEU A 392 7.05 -2.45 21.07
C LEU A 392 8.57 -2.28 21.22
N ASP A 393 9.26 -1.78 20.20
CA ASP A 393 10.68 -1.45 20.30
C ASP A 393 10.94 -0.35 21.35
N SER A 394 10.13 0.70 21.37
CA SER A 394 10.31 1.82 22.30
C SER A 394 10.12 1.47 23.77
N VAL A 395 9.22 0.52 24.08
CA VAL A 395 8.97 0.04 25.45
C VAL A 395 9.89 -1.11 25.85
N GLY A 396 10.81 -1.50 24.98
CA GLY A 396 11.81 -2.49 25.34
C GLY A 396 11.51 -3.93 24.98
N PHE A 397 10.80 -4.20 23.88
CA PHE A 397 10.50 -5.57 23.41
C PHE A 397 11.56 -6.16 22.44
N PHE A 398 12.49 -5.38 21.86
CA PHE A 398 13.43 -5.88 20.83
C PHE A 398 14.94 -5.58 21.04
N ALA A 399 15.40 -5.08 22.19
CA ALA A 399 16.81 -4.68 22.42
C ALA A 399 17.56 -5.55 23.47
N GLN A 400 18.91 -5.43 23.54
CA GLN A 400 19.72 -6.15 24.53
C GLN A 400 19.75 -5.41 25.90
N GLY A 401 19.52 -6.17 26.98
CA GLY A 401 19.30 -5.68 28.36
C GLY A 401 17.83 -5.73 28.84
N GLY A 402 16.90 -5.89 27.89
CA GLY A 402 15.45 -6.01 28.04
C GLY A 402 14.82 -6.03 26.64
N PRO A 403 14.15 -7.11 26.19
CA PRO A 403 13.95 -8.46 26.72
C PRO A 403 15.00 -9.22 27.49
N ALA A 404 16.29 -9.05 27.20
CA ALA A 404 17.42 -9.92 27.57
C ALA A 404 17.29 -11.46 27.32
N HIS A 405 16.08 -12.04 27.25
CA HIS A 405 15.74 -13.47 27.24
C HIS A 405 14.59 -13.83 26.26
N GLN A 406 13.93 -12.87 25.59
CA GLN A 406 12.75 -13.15 24.76
C GLN A 406 13.09 -13.59 23.32
N GLY A 407 14.28 -14.14 23.07
CA GLY A 407 14.58 -14.81 21.79
C GLY A 407 13.57 -15.92 21.48
N LYS A 408 13.04 -16.57 22.53
CA LYS A 408 11.89 -17.49 22.42
C LYS A 408 10.64 -16.75 21.93
N THR A 409 10.21 -15.66 22.58
CA THR A 409 9.03 -14.89 22.17
C THR A 409 9.14 -14.35 20.75
N TYR A 410 10.30 -13.81 20.38
CA TYR A 410 10.57 -13.35 19.02
C TYR A 410 10.37 -14.47 17.99
N ARG A 411 10.99 -15.64 18.24
CA ARG A 411 10.82 -16.82 17.36
C ARG A 411 9.38 -17.34 17.36
N VAL A 412 8.68 -17.30 18.48
CA VAL A 412 7.26 -17.70 18.57
C VAL A 412 6.39 -16.76 17.75
N LEU A 413 6.62 -15.44 17.79
CA LEU A 413 5.90 -14.48 16.96
C LEU A 413 6.15 -14.71 15.47
N LEU A 414 7.42 -14.88 15.07
CA LEU A 414 7.75 -15.20 13.68
C LEU A 414 7.11 -16.53 13.24
N ALA A 415 7.18 -17.57 14.08
CA ALA A 415 6.57 -18.88 13.81
C ALA A 415 5.03 -18.78 13.72
N SER A 416 4.41 -17.95 14.54
CA SER A 416 2.96 -17.70 14.50
C SER A 416 2.56 -17.00 13.20
N VAL A 417 3.34 -16.02 12.74
CA VAL A 417 3.14 -15.39 11.43
C VAL A 417 3.29 -16.42 10.31
N VAL A 418 4.30 -17.29 10.35
CA VAL A 418 4.46 -18.39 9.39
C VAL A 418 3.25 -19.33 9.41
N LEU A 419 2.77 -19.71 10.60
CA LEU A 419 1.58 -20.56 10.75
C LEU A 419 0.34 -19.90 10.13
N GLY A 420 0.08 -18.64 10.45
CA GLY A 420 -1.02 -17.88 9.87
C GLY A 420 -0.94 -17.80 8.34
N PHE A 421 0.27 -17.61 7.81
CA PHE A 421 0.51 -17.62 6.36
C PHE A 421 0.22 -18.97 5.73
N VAL A 422 0.75 -20.06 6.32
CA VAL A 422 0.55 -21.43 5.80
C VAL A 422 -0.95 -21.78 5.79
N LEU A 423 -1.68 -21.43 6.85
CA LEU A 423 -3.13 -21.66 6.97
C LEU A 423 -3.93 -20.97 5.87
N VAL A 424 -3.53 -19.76 5.46
CA VAL A 424 -4.27 -18.98 4.44
C VAL A 424 -3.69 -19.14 3.03
N SER A 425 -2.46 -19.65 2.88
CA SER A 425 -1.76 -19.71 1.59
C SER A 425 -2.53 -20.43 0.47
N PRO A 426 -3.31 -21.51 0.71
CA PRO A 426 -4.10 -22.13 -0.35
C PRO A 426 -5.15 -21.18 -0.96
N LEU A 427 -5.72 -20.30 -0.13
CA LEU A 427 -6.69 -19.26 -0.54
C LEU A 427 -6.01 -18.01 -1.12
N THR A 428 -4.69 -17.89 -1.02
CA THR A 428 -3.90 -16.79 -1.61
C THR A 428 -3.38 -17.17 -2.99
N PHE A 429 -2.80 -18.36 -3.12
CA PHE A 429 -2.18 -18.84 -4.37
C PHE A 429 -3.17 -19.60 -5.27
N GLY A 430 -4.39 -19.86 -4.81
CA GLY A 430 -5.37 -20.64 -5.55
C GLY A 430 -4.99 -22.11 -5.63
N PHE A 431 -4.45 -22.68 -4.55
CA PHE A 431 -4.27 -24.12 -4.43
C PHE A 431 -5.61 -24.81 -4.17
N VAL A 432 -5.64 -26.14 -4.26
CA VAL A 432 -6.85 -26.91 -3.95
C VAL A 432 -7.22 -26.67 -2.49
N SER A 433 -8.44 -26.18 -2.27
CA SER A 433 -8.94 -25.95 -0.92
C SER A 433 -9.50 -27.24 -0.32
N PHE A 434 -9.20 -27.49 0.96
CA PHE A 434 -9.69 -28.63 1.72
C PHE A 434 -10.91 -28.25 2.57
N GLY A 435 -11.68 -29.24 3.06
CA GLY A 435 -12.90 -29.02 3.84
C GLY A 435 -12.74 -28.05 5.03
N TRP A 436 -11.61 -28.09 5.73
CA TRP A 436 -11.34 -27.19 6.86
C TRP A 436 -11.18 -25.71 6.46
N HIS A 437 -10.83 -25.40 5.21
CA HIS A 437 -10.80 -24.02 4.71
C HIS A 437 -12.20 -23.42 4.68
N HIS A 438 -13.23 -24.24 4.46
CA HIS A 438 -14.61 -23.78 4.56
C HIS A 438 -14.98 -23.46 6.01
N SER A 439 -14.52 -24.26 6.96
CA SER A 439 -14.70 -23.97 8.39
C SER A 439 -13.97 -22.70 8.81
N LEU A 440 -12.75 -22.48 8.32
CA LEU A 440 -12.00 -21.24 8.53
C LEU A 440 -12.74 -20.03 7.95
N LEU A 441 -13.19 -20.12 6.69
CA LEU A 441 -13.98 -19.06 6.07
C LEU A 441 -15.28 -18.83 6.86
N ARG A 442 -16.02 -19.88 7.24
CA ARG A 442 -17.23 -19.74 8.07
C ARG A 442 -16.93 -19.06 9.39
N PHE A 443 -15.87 -19.42 10.09
CA PHE A 443 -15.43 -18.73 11.30
C PHE A 443 -15.21 -17.24 11.03
N LEU A 444 -14.50 -16.89 9.97
CA LEU A 444 -14.22 -15.50 9.58
C LEU A 444 -15.45 -14.72 9.09
N PHE A 445 -16.44 -15.40 8.50
CA PHE A 445 -17.69 -14.81 8.02
C PHE A 445 -18.79 -14.74 9.10
N VAL A 446 -18.73 -15.58 10.15
CA VAL A 446 -19.82 -15.75 11.14
C VAL A 446 -19.42 -15.34 12.56
N VAL A 447 -18.16 -15.55 12.96
CA VAL A 447 -17.71 -15.37 14.35
C VAL A 447 -16.67 -14.26 14.42
N LEU A 448 -17.19 -13.04 14.55
CA LEU A 448 -16.72 -11.93 15.39
C LEU A 448 -17.72 -10.79 15.23
#